data_AF-A0A961THS3-F1
#
_entry.id   AF-A0A961THS3-F1
#
_cell.length_a   1.000
_cell.length_b   1.000
_cell.length_c   1.000
_cell.angle_alpha   90.00
_cell.angle_beta   90.00
_cell.angle_gamma   90.00
#
_symmetry.space_group_name_H-M   'P 1'
#
loop_
_entity.id
_entity.type
_entity.pdbx_description
1 polymer ?
#
loop_
_entity_poly.entity_id
_entity_poly.type
_entity_poly.pdbx_seq_one_letter_code
_entity_poly.pdbx_strand_id
1 'polypeptide(L)' 'MIEHQQIAGVILAGGLSRRMGGKDKGLVELAGKPLIAHVHERLAARTSAIVVNANGDPARFAMLGLPV' A
#
# COMPACT_ATOMS: atom_id res chain seq x y z
N MET A 1 17.52 -19.30 9.05
CA MET A 1 16.22 -18.61 9.25
C MET A 1 16.36 -17.20 8.72
N ILE A 2 15.36 -16.67 8.01
CA ILE A 2 15.35 -15.25 7.61
C ILE A 2 14.70 -14.47 8.75
N GLU A 3 15.36 -13.45 9.26
CA GLU A 3 14.78 -12.56 10.24
C GLU A 3 13.85 -11.56 9.54
N HIS A 4 12.69 -11.26 10.15
CA HIS A 4 11.71 -10.33 9.60
C HIS A 4 12.30 -8.94 9.28
N GLN A 5 13.32 -8.52 10.03
CA GLN A 5 14.06 -7.27 9.81
C GLN A 5 14.97 -7.29 8.57
N GLN A 6 15.10 -8.41 7.88
CA GLN A 6 15.85 -8.51 6.62
C GLN A 6 14.93 -8.52 5.38
N ILE A 7 13.61 -8.39 5.57
CA ILE A 7 12.62 -8.49 4.50
C ILE A 7 12.12 -7.09 4.14
N ALA A 8 12.23 -6.72 2.85
CA ALA A 8 11.56 -5.56 2.30
C ALA A 8 10.13 -5.91 1.84
N GLY A 9 9.18 -5.03 2.14
CA GLY A 9 7.80 -5.12 1.70
C GLY A 9 7.51 -4.25 0.49
N VAL A 10 6.71 -4.75 -0.45
CA VAL A 10 6.20 -3.98 -1.59
C VAL A 10 4.69 -4.09 -1.63
N ILE A 11 3.99 -2.95 -1.62
CA ILE A 11 2.55 -2.88 -1.81
C ILE A 11 2.27 -2.59 -3.29
N LEU A 12 1.64 -3.52 -4.00
CA LEU A 12 1.27 -3.35 -5.42
C LEU A 12 -0.10 -2.67 -5.53
N ALA A 13 -0.10 -1.37 -5.81
CA ALA A 13 -1.28 -0.50 -5.90
C ALA A 13 -1.49 0.12 -7.30
N GLY A 14 -0.80 -0.36 -8.34
CA GLY A 14 -0.89 0.16 -9.72
C GLY A 14 -2.07 -0.36 -10.57
N GLY A 15 -2.98 -1.16 -10.02
CA GLY A 15 -4.06 -1.76 -10.80
C GLY A 15 -5.10 -0.75 -11.31
N LEU A 16 -5.60 -0.94 -12.55
CA LEU A 16 -6.58 -0.04 -13.18
C LEU A 16 -8.00 -0.07 -12.57
N SER A 17 -8.27 -0.98 -11.63
CA SER A 17 -9.54 -1.05 -10.90
C SER A 17 -10.82 -1.04 -11.76
N ARG A 18 -10.74 -1.58 -13.00
CA ARG A 18 -11.83 -1.52 -14.00
C ARG A 18 -13.17 -2.09 -13.49
N ARG A 19 -13.13 -3.19 -12.74
CA ARG A 19 -14.32 -3.80 -12.13
C ARG A 19 -14.91 -3.00 -10.96
N MET A 20 -14.17 -2.03 -10.43
CA MET A 20 -14.61 -1.13 -9.35
C MET A 20 -14.91 0.28 -9.89
N GLY A 21 -15.24 0.39 -11.18
CA GLY A 21 -15.56 1.67 -11.82
C GLY A 21 -14.36 2.60 -12.02
N GLY A 22 -13.14 2.06 -12.03
CA GLY A 22 -11.91 2.84 -12.28
C GLY A 22 -11.46 3.72 -11.10
N LYS A 23 -12.13 3.62 -9.94
CA LYS A 23 -11.72 4.32 -8.71
C LYS A 23 -10.40 3.75 -8.20
N ASP A 24 -9.59 4.57 -7.54
CA ASP A 24 -8.38 4.10 -6.89
C ASP A 24 -8.74 3.13 -5.75
N LYS A 25 -8.57 1.83 -6.00
CA LYS A 25 -8.89 0.77 -5.03
C LYS A 25 -8.11 0.94 -3.73
N GLY A 26 -6.87 1.43 -3.79
CA GLY A 26 -6.05 1.63 -2.58
C GLY A 26 -6.71 2.61 -1.60
N LEU A 27 -7.45 3.59 -2.12
CA LEU A 27 -8.10 4.65 -1.36
C LEU A 27 -9.55 4.34 -0.97
N VAL A 28 -10.13 3.24 -1.45
CA VAL A 28 -11.47 2.81 -1.02
C VAL A 28 -11.43 2.51 0.48
N GLU A 29 -12.41 3.04 1.22
CA GLU A 29 -12.52 2.80 2.65
C GLU A 29 -13.11 1.42 2.96
N LEU A 30 -12.49 0.75 3.93
CA LEU A 30 -13.02 -0.42 4.61
C LEU A 30 -12.98 -0.12 6.11
N ALA A 31 -14.14 -0.14 6.77
CA ALA A 31 -14.28 0.20 8.19
C ALA A 31 -13.66 1.58 8.54
N GLY A 32 -13.94 2.60 7.72
CA GLY A 32 -13.48 3.98 7.94
C GLY A 32 -11.99 4.22 7.68
N LYS A 33 -11.30 3.27 7.02
CA LYS A 33 -9.87 3.36 6.73
C LYS A 33 -9.55 2.90 5.31
N PRO A 34 -8.68 3.59 4.55
CA PRO A 34 -8.29 3.17 3.21
C PRO A 34 -7.72 1.74 3.17
N LEU A 35 -8.10 0.96 2.16
CA LEU A 35 -7.62 -0.42 1.96
C LEU A 35 -6.09 -0.52 2.01
N ILE A 36 -5.37 0.42 1.41
CA ILE A 36 -3.91 0.42 1.40
C ILE A 36 -3.31 0.58 2.82
N ALA A 37 -3.99 1.32 3.69
CA ALA A 37 -3.52 1.54 5.05
C ALA A 37 -3.73 0.30 5.94
N HIS A 38 -4.71 -0.55 5.64
CA HIS A 38 -4.86 -1.88 6.27
C HIS A 38 -3.73 -2.84 5.88
N VAL A 39 -3.22 -2.72 4.65
CA VAL A 39 -2.10 -3.51 4.14
C VAL A 39 -0.79 -3.02 4.77
N HIS A 40 -0.56 -1.71 4.76
CA HIS A 40 0.61 -1.08 5.37
C HIS A 40 0.82 -1.54 6.82
N GLU A 41 -0.20 -1.44 7.69
CA GLU A 41 -0.07 -1.86 9.09
C GLU A 41 0.31 -3.34 9.26
N ARG A 42 -0.21 -4.22 8.41
CA ARG A 42 0.12 -5.64 8.46
C ARG A 42 1.55 -5.94 8.01
N LEU A 43 2.04 -5.21 7.01
CA LEU A 43 3.41 -5.33 6.50
C LEU A 43 4.42 -4.70 7.46
N ALA A 44 4.11 -3.55 8.06
CA ALA A 44 5.01 -2.81 8.95
C ALA A 44 5.46 -3.65 10.15
N ALA A 45 4.60 -4.54 10.65
CA ALA A 45 4.95 -5.43 11.75
C ALA A 45 5.97 -6.54 11.38
N ARG A 46 6.31 -6.73 10.10
CA ARG A 46 7.05 -7.90 9.59
C ARG A 46 8.17 -7.58 8.62
N THR A 47 8.41 -6.31 8.31
CA THR A 47 9.37 -5.88 7.29
C THR A 47 10.19 -4.71 7.80
N SER A 48 11.43 -4.57 7.34
CA SER A 48 12.31 -3.47 7.74
C SER A 48 12.15 -2.22 6.89
N ALA A 49 11.62 -2.36 5.68
CA ALA A 49 11.33 -1.27 4.77
C ALA A 49 10.09 -1.61 3.94
N ILE A 50 9.29 -0.59 3.60
CA ILE A 50 8.11 -0.75 2.75
C ILE A 50 8.12 0.33 1.67
N VAL A 51 7.80 -0.08 0.44
CA VAL A 51 7.54 0.83 -0.68
C VAL A 51 6.19 0.51 -1.32
N VAL A 52 5.58 1.50 -1.98
CA VAL A 52 4.32 1.34 -2.70
C VAL A 52 4.59 1.42 -4.19
N ASN A 53 4.37 0.36 -4.96
CA ASN A 53 4.38 0.48 -6.41
C ASN A 53 2.99 0.91 -6.90
N ALA A 54 2.90 2.08 -7.54
CA ALA A 54 1.63 2.56 -8.07
C ALA A 54 1.77 3.37 -9.36
N ASN A 55 0.67 3.48 -10.12
CA ASN A 55 0.60 4.22 -11.39
C ASN A 55 -0.04 5.59 -11.21
N GLY A 56 0.53 6.67 -11.73
CA GLY A 56 -0.02 8.02 -11.61
C GLY A 56 0.57 8.80 -10.42
N ASP A 57 -0.17 9.79 -9.91
CA ASP A 57 0.34 10.72 -8.90
C ASP A 57 0.66 10.03 -7.55
N PRO A 58 1.92 10.04 -7.08
CA PRO A 58 2.30 9.46 -5.79
C PRO A 58 1.72 10.23 -4.59
N ALA A 59 1.39 11.51 -4.73
CA ALA A 59 0.93 12.35 -3.61
C ALA A 59 -0.36 11.84 -2.96
N ARG A 60 -1.18 11.09 -3.70
CA ARG A 60 -2.40 10.44 -3.17
C ARG A 60 -2.13 9.44 -2.04
N PHE A 61 -0.90 8.93 -1.93
CA PHE A 61 -0.48 8.02 -0.85
C PHE A 61 0.41 8.70 0.19
N ALA A 62 0.54 10.04 0.16
CA ALA A 62 1.38 10.79 1.10
C ALA A 62 1.05 10.51 2.57
N MET A 63 -0.22 10.20 2.88
CA MET A 63 -0.68 9.79 4.22
C MET A 63 0.05 8.57 4.80
N LEU A 64 0.68 7.74 3.96
CA LEU A 64 1.43 6.56 4.41
C LEU A 64 2.86 6.91 4.82
N GLY A 65 3.41 8.04 4.38
CA GLY A 65 4.82 8.41 4.61
C GLY A 65 5.81 7.43 3.97
N LEU A 66 5.38 6.65 2.98
CA LEU A 66 6.20 5.65 2.29
C LEU A 66 6.70 6.16 0.93
N PRO A 67 7.85 5.68 0.45
CA PRO A 67 8.24 5.85 -0.95
C PRO A 67 7.21 5.20 -1.89
N VAL A 68 6.93 5.86 -3.01
CA VAL A 68 5.99 5.42 -4.05
C VAL A 68 6.68 5.39 -5.41
#